data_AF-A0A7Y9KD63-F1
#
_entry.id   AF-A0A7Y9KD63-F1
#
_cell.length_a   1.000
_cell.length_b   1.000
_cell.length_c   1.000
_cell.angle_alpha   90.00
_cell.angle_beta   90.00
_cell.angle_gamma   90.00
#
_symmetry.space_group_name_H-M   'P 1'
#
loop_
_entity.id
_entity.type
_entity.pdbx_description
1 polymer ?
#
loop_
_entity_poly.entity_id
_entity_poly.type
_entity_poly.pdbx_seq_one_letter_code
_entity_poly.pdbx_strand_id
1 'polypeptide(L)'
;MTAFLDEPVAPFAAANRSRAIAAGIDPYQYDAVTSDLTALHEWTDAFARTGEEHLARAGKARLPRSAGEAYRDAALWFHFATVLPNPDLAAHGRAAAASASALRRSLARLAPDAAHLSGPDFTGVLRRPAADAPLVVLVPGMNSGKVEFMPIAEALLSRGLGVLAIDGPGQGELAVRGTWEADYHRVVRQALDAVDGLPAGIGLLGLSMGGFLASVAAEKEPRIRAVVSVSGPTAITWDELPPYVTESFVLRTGGEDAARLFAGRVTAPRVPQPLRVLDGGLDVIPGVANGEELAARAADGEYTLIPEGGHLLENRRWAWLPDTLDWLAARLSHDPASVVTRYVEAVANGDLDTISASFADEATWTYPGDLPLTGTWRGRDAIIGDFLGDAGKLFRPGGEPRVVLTNVVADGDQVVAEWTSRGTARNGSAYDNACLGVFTVRDGRITSVREYTDTQHVERTLFGS
;
A
#
# COMPACT_ATOMS: atom_id res chain seq x y z
N MET A 1 30.20 -21.92 11.22
CA MET A 1 29.05 -21.53 12.07
C MET A 1 29.11 -20.03 12.18
N THR A 2 28.02 -19.36 11.81
CA THR A 2 27.94 -17.90 11.74
C THR A 2 27.87 -17.32 13.15
N ALA A 3 28.59 -16.22 13.39
CA ALA A 3 28.63 -15.56 14.70
C ALA A 3 27.25 -15.07 15.16
N PHE A 4 26.32 -14.86 14.22
CA PHE A 4 24.95 -14.45 14.50
C PHE A 4 24.11 -15.53 15.20
N LEU A 5 24.25 -16.82 14.86
CA LEU A 5 23.44 -17.89 15.50
C LEU A 5 23.83 -18.14 16.96
N ASP A 6 24.95 -17.55 17.41
CA ASP A 6 25.41 -17.56 18.79
C ASP A 6 24.85 -16.36 19.60
N GLU A 7 24.10 -15.45 18.98
CA GLU A 7 23.46 -14.33 19.68
C GLU A 7 22.32 -14.81 20.62
N PRO A 8 22.03 -14.05 21.70
CA PRO A 8 20.94 -14.37 22.60
C PRO A 8 19.57 -14.37 21.89
N VAL A 9 18.73 -15.34 22.20
CA VAL A 9 17.39 -15.47 21.61
C VAL A 9 16.47 -14.30 21.97
N ALA A 10 16.47 -13.88 23.24
CA ALA A 10 15.45 -12.96 23.75
C ALA A 10 15.41 -11.60 23.01
N PRO A 11 16.53 -10.91 22.72
CA PRO A 11 16.53 -9.71 21.90
C PRO A 11 15.99 -9.93 20.48
N PHE A 12 16.39 -11.03 19.83
CA PHE A 12 15.93 -11.35 18.47
C PHE A 12 14.42 -11.65 18.43
N ALA A 13 13.93 -12.45 19.39
CA ALA A 13 12.52 -12.76 19.55
C ALA A 13 11.70 -11.50 19.83
N ALA A 14 12.20 -10.59 20.69
CA ALA A 14 11.54 -9.32 20.98
C ALA A 14 11.46 -8.42 19.73
N ALA A 15 12.54 -8.32 18.96
CA ALA A 15 12.58 -7.52 17.73
C ALA A 15 11.61 -8.03 16.65
N ASN A 16 11.38 -9.34 16.57
CA ASN A 16 10.44 -9.94 15.59
C ASN A 16 9.00 -10.06 16.11
N ARG A 17 8.74 -9.77 17.39
CA ARG A 17 7.44 -9.99 18.01
C ARG A 17 6.32 -9.17 17.35
N SER A 18 6.56 -7.88 17.12
CA SER A 18 5.57 -7.01 16.44
C SER A 18 5.27 -7.50 15.03
N ARG A 19 6.30 -7.92 14.28
CA ARG A 19 6.22 -8.48 12.94
C ARG A 19 5.39 -9.77 12.91
N ALA A 20 5.63 -10.70 13.84
CA ALA A 20 4.88 -11.96 13.96
C ALA A 20 3.39 -11.72 14.27
N ILE A 21 3.11 -10.89 15.27
CA ILE A 21 1.74 -10.52 15.65
C ILE A 21 1.04 -9.84 14.48
N ALA A 22 1.77 -8.98 13.78
CA ALA A 22 1.20 -8.24 12.70
C ALA A 22 0.83 -9.12 11.50
N ALA A 23 1.67 -10.10 11.17
CA ALA A 23 1.36 -11.12 10.16
C ALA A 23 0.17 -12.01 10.55
N GLY A 24 -0.20 -12.05 11.83
CA GLY A 24 -1.38 -12.74 12.36
C GLY A 24 -1.07 -13.91 13.28
N ILE A 25 0.18 -14.09 13.73
CA ILE A 25 0.52 -15.07 14.75
C ILE A 25 -0.06 -14.62 16.10
N ASP A 26 -0.69 -15.55 16.82
CA ASP A 26 -1.19 -15.29 18.17
C ASP A 26 -0.04 -14.88 19.11
N PRO A 27 -0.15 -13.73 19.83
CA PRO A 27 0.93 -13.22 20.66
C PRO A 27 1.33 -14.18 21.78
N TYR A 28 0.37 -14.89 22.38
CA TYR A 28 0.66 -15.81 23.47
C TYR A 28 1.34 -17.08 22.96
N GLN A 29 0.96 -17.57 21.78
CA GLN A 29 1.65 -18.69 21.14
C GLN A 29 3.07 -18.32 20.72
N TYR A 30 3.28 -17.12 20.17
CA TYR A 30 4.62 -16.61 19.86
C TYR A 30 5.50 -16.55 21.10
N ASP A 31 4.98 -15.96 22.19
CA ASP A 31 5.71 -15.83 23.45
C ASP A 31 6.06 -17.19 24.04
N ALA A 32 5.13 -18.15 24.04
CA ALA A 32 5.37 -19.50 24.55
C ALA A 32 6.43 -20.25 23.73
N VAL A 33 6.37 -20.20 22.40
CA VAL A 33 7.37 -20.88 21.55
C VAL A 33 8.75 -20.24 21.71
N THR A 34 8.82 -18.90 21.78
CA THR A 34 10.11 -18.20 21.84
C THR A 34 10.73 -18.19 23.23
N SER A 35 9.94 -18.26 24.31
CA SER A 35 10.47 -18.37 25.67
C SER A 35 11.19 -19.69 25.96
N ASP A 36 10.83 -20.74 25.22
CA ASP A 36 11.40 -22.08 25.39
C ASP A 36 12.72 -22.28 24.61
N LEU A 37 13.07 -21.35 23.73
CA LEU A 37 14.30 -21.43 22.94
C LEU A 37 15.52 -20.98 23.75
N THR A 38 16.55 -21.81 23.73
CA THR A 38 17.82 -21.55 24.41
C THR A 38 18.91 -21.05 23.46
N ALA A 39 18.74 -21.29 22.15
CA ALA A 39 19.65 -20.81 21.11
C ALA A 39 18.94 -20.54 19.78
N LEU A 40 19.47 -19.62 18.96
CA LEU A 40 18.85 -19.23 17.70
C LEU A 40 18.82 -20.35 16.65
N HIS A 41 19.74 -21.32 16.70
CA HIS A 41 19.71 -22.46 15.81
C HIS A 41 18.45 -23.34 16.00
N GLU A 42 17.79 -23.27 17.16
CA GLU A 42 16.55 -24.01 17.45
C GLU A 42 15.31 -23.36 16.80
N TRP A 43 15.41 -22.09 16.37
CA TRP A 43 14.29 -21.30 15.87
C TRP A 43 13.57 -21.95 14.69
N THR A 44 14.33 -22.37 13.66
CA THR A 44 13.74 -22.94 12.43
C THR A 44 12.91 -24.17 12.77
N ASP A 45 13.47 -25.08 13.57
CA ASP A 45 12.81 -26.32 13.94
C ASP A 45 11.62 -26.10 14.88
N ALA A 46 11.74 -25.18 15.85
CA ALA A 46 10.65 -24.85 16.75
C ALA A 46 9.44 -24.28 16.01
N PHE A 47 9.67 -23.33 15.10
CA PHE A 47 8.61 -22.72 14.30
C PHE A 47 8.01 -23.71 13.30
N ALA A 48 8.84 -24.55 12.66
CA ALA A 48 8.35 -25.61 11.77
C ALA A 48 7.50 -26.65 12.51
N ARG A 49 7.90 -27.08 13.72
CA ARG A 49 7.09 -27.97 14.57
C ARG A 49 5.73 -27.36 14.89
N THR A 50 5.68 -26.08 15.27
CA THR A 50 4.42 -25.39 15.53
C THR A 50 3.54 -25.30 14.27
N GLY A 51 4.14 -25.13 13.09
CA GLY A 51 3.45 -25.22 11.80
C GLY A 51 2.79 -26.59 11.58
N GLU A 52 3.50 -27.68 11.86
CA GLU A 52 2.97 -29.05 11.79
C GLU A 52 1.82 -29.29 12.77
N GLU A 53 1.89 -28.74 13.99
CA GLU A 53 0.78 -28.81 14.94
C GLU A 53 -0.50 -28.16 14.38
N HIS A 54 -0.35 -27.01 13.71
CA HIS A 54 -1.48 -26.34 13.06
C HIS A 54 -2.01 -27.10 11.84
N LEU A 55 -1.15 -27.78 11.06
CA LEU A 55 -1.60 -28.72 10.03
C LEU A 55 -2.43 -29.87 10.62
N ALA A 56 -1.99 -30.43 11.75
CA ALA A 56 -2.72 -31.47 12.46
C ALA A 56 -4.07 -30.96 13.02
N ARG A 57 -4.12 -29.71 13.51
CA ARG A 57 -5.38 -29.05 13.93
C ARG A 57 -6.33 -28.88 12.75
N ALA A 58 -5.82 -28.45 11.59
CA ALA A 58 -6.63 -28.29 10.38
C ALA A 58 -7.25 -29.63 9.93
N GLY A 59 -6.52 -30.74 10.06
CA GLY A 59 -7.02 -32.09 9.75
C GLY A 59 -8.11 -32.61 10.71
N LYS A 60 -8.21 -32.03 11.92
CA LYS A 60 -9.21 -32.38 12.95
C LYS A 60 -10.39 -31.39 13.00
N ALA A 61 -10.34 -30.31 12.23
CA ALA A 61 -11.36 -29.27 12.25
C ALA A 61 -12.71 -29.79 11.76
N ARG A 62 -13.79 -29.42 12.47
CA ARG A 62 -15.16 -29.85 12.15
C ARG A 62 -15.77 -29.08 10.98
N LEU A 63 -15.34 -27.84 10.76
CA LEU A 63 -15.88 -26.94 9.74
C LEU A 63 -14.78 -26.51 8.76
N PRO A 64 -15.10 -26.32 7.46
CA PRO A 64 -14.13 -25.86 6.47
C PRO A 64 -13.44 -24.55 6.84
N ARG A 65 -14.18 -23.61 7.45
CA ARG A 65 -13.64 -22.33 7.90
C ARG A 65 -12.53 -22.51 8.94
N SER A 66 -12.78 -23.30 9.98
CA SER A 66 -11.77 -23.58 11.02
C SER A 66 -10.56 -24.34 10.48
N ALA A 67 -10.75 -25.22 9.48
CA ALA A 67 -9.64 -25.85 8.79
C ALA A 67 -8.80 -24.82 8.01
N GLY A 68 -9.47 -23.88 7.31
CA GLY A 68 -8.82 -22.79 6.59
C GLY A 68 -8.00 -21.87 7.51
N GLU A 69 -8.56 -21.48 8.66
CA GLU A 69 -7.89 -20.68 9.68
C GLU A 69 -6.64 -21.40 10.22
N ALA A 70 -6.75 -22.69 10.55
CA ALA A 70 -5.59 -23.48 10.98
C ALA A 70 -4.52 -23.66 9.88
N TYR A 71 -4.90 -23.74 8.60
CA TYR A 71 -3.92 -23.72 7.49
C TYR A 71 -3.25 -22.36 7.33
N ARG A 72 -3.97 -21.25 7.56
CA ARG A 72 -3.37 -19.91 7.56
C ARG A 72 -2.31 -19.82 8.65
N ASP A 73 -2.65 -20.27 9.86
CA ASP A 73 -1.74 -20.23 10.99
C ASP A 73 -0.52 -21.12 10.73
N ALA A 74 -0.71 -22.34 10.19
CA ALA A 74 0.40 -23.20 9.76
C ALA A 74 1.31 -22.50 8.73
N ALA A 75 0.73 -21.81 7.74
CA ALA A 75 1.50 -21.08 6.73
C ALA A 75 2.38 -20.00 7.35
N LEU A 76 1.85 -19.24 8.31
CA LEU A 76 2.59 -18.22 9.06
C LEU A 76 3.73 -18.83 9.87
N TRP A 77 3.48 -19.91 10.61
CA TRP A 77 4.53 -20.57 11.40
C TRP A 77 5.65 -21.13 10.54
N PHE A 78 5.34 -21.76 9.41
CA PHE A 78 6.36 -22.19 8.45
C PHE A 78 7.09 -21.02 7.79
N HIS A 79 6.41 -19.90 7.51
CA HIS A 79 7.04 -18.68 7.01
C HIS A 79 8.06 -18.13 8.02
N PHE A 80 7.64 -18.01 9.28
CA PHE A 80 8.52 -17.52 10.35
C PHE A 80 9.66 -18.49 10.70
N ALA A 81 9.58 -19.76 10.31
CA ALA A 81 10.73 -20.67 10.35
C ALA A 81 11.85 -20.26 9.36
N THR A 82 11.55 -19.41 8.36
CA THR A 82 12.50 -18.98 7.30
C THR A 82 13.08 -17.58 7.49
N VAL A 83 12.69 -16.85 8.55
CA VAL A 83 13.13 -15.44 8.72
C VAL A 83 14.60 -15.30 9.08
N LEU A 84 15.20 -16.34 9.65
CA LEU A 84 16.63 -16.39 9.94
C LEU A 84 17.43 -16.83 8.72
N PRO A 85 18.63 -16.26 8.50
CA PRO A 85 19.58 -16.83 7.55
C PRO A 85 19.98 -18.22 8.03
N ASN A 86 19.46 -19.26 7.35
CA ASN A 86 19.73 -20.65 7.69
C ASN A 86 20.71 -21.24 6.65
N PRO A 87 21.92 -21.67 7.05
CA PRO A 87 22.87 -22.29 6.13
C PRO A 87 22.36 -23.63 5.58
N ASP A 88 21.43 -24.32 6.26
CA ASP A 88 20.70 -25.46 5.70
C ASP A 88 19.59 -24.98 4.74
N LEU A 89 20.00 -24.72 3.50
CA LEU A 89 19.10 -24.36 2.41
C LEU A 89 18.02 -25.41 2.14
N ALA A 90 18.27 -26.70 2.45
CA ALA A 90 17.28 -27.74 2.26
C ALA A 90 16.18 -27.63 3.33
N ALA A 91 16.53 -27.38 4.59
CA ALA A 91 15.57 -27.09 5.65
C ALA A 91 14.76 -25.82 5.36
N HIS A 92 15.43 -24.74 4.96
CA HIS A 92 14.79 -23.49 4.56
C HIS A 92 13.78 -23.70 3.41
N GLY A 93 14.18 -24.47 2.39
CA GLY A 93 13.33 -24.79 1.25
C GLY A 93 12.12 -25.65 1.63
N ARG A 94 12.28 -26.62 2.55
CA ARG A 94 11.15 -27.42 3.07
C ARG A 94 10.14 -26.54 3.80
N ALA A 95 10.61 -25.64 4.67
CA ALA A 95 9.74 -24.72 5.39
C ALA A 95 9.01 -23.74 4.45
N ALA A 96 9.72 -23.15 3.48
CA ALA A 96 9.12 -22.29 2.46
C ALA A 96 8.03 -23.01 1.63
N ALA A 97 8.30 -24.24 1.20
CA ALA A 97 7.34 -25.06 0.47
C ALA A 97 6.12 -25.45 1.33
N ALA A 98 6.34 -25.79 2.60
CA ALA A 98 5.27 -26.09 3.56
C ALA A 98 4.39 -24.87 3.80
N SER A 99 5.00 -23.68 3.95
CA SER A 99 4.29 -22.41 4.06
C SER A 99 3.40 -22.14 2.85
N ALA A 100 3.96 -22.24 1.63
CA ALA A 100 3.21 -22.03 0.40
C ALA A 100 2.07 -23.05 0.22
N SER A 101 2.30 -24.33 0.54
CA SER A 101 1.26 -25.36 0.50
C SER A 101 0.14 -25.10 1.51
N ALA A 102 0.48 -24.66 2.73
CA ALA A 102 -0.50 -24.33 3.75
C ALA A 102 -1.33 -23.10 3.35
N LEU A 103 -0.70 -22.05 2.79
CA LEU A 103 -1.41 -20.88 2.27
C LEU A 103 -2.41 -21.26 1.17
N ARG A 104 -2.01 -22.08 0.19
CA ARG A 104 -2.92 -22.58 -0.87
C ARG A 104 -4.14 -23.29 -0.28
N ARG A 105 -3.94 -24.15 0.73
CA ARG A 105 -5.03 -24.89 1.41
C ARG A 105 -5.92 -23.98 2.25
N SER A 106 -5.35 -22.92 2.82
CA SER A 106 -6.10 -21.88 3.54
C SER A 106 -6.99 -21.11 2.58
N LEU A 107 -6.43 -20.55 1.50
CA LEU A 107 -7.15 -19.74 0.52
C LEU A 107 -8.26 -20.54 -0.18
N ALA A 108 -8.01 -21.80 -0.55
CA ALA A 108 -9.04 -22.67 -1.12
C ALA A 108 -10.29 -22.85 -0.22
N ARG A 109 -10.20 -22.53 1.08
CA ARG A 109 -11.31 -22.60 2.05
C ARG A 109 -11.85 -21.24 2.47
N LEU A 110 -10.98 -20.24 2.60
CA LEU A 110 -11.32 -18.91 3.13
C LEU A 110 -11.58 -17.87 2.03
N ALA A 111 -11.00 -18.06 0.85
CA ALA A 111 -11.07 -17.17 -0.31
C ALA A 111 -11.03 -18.00 -1.61
N PRO A 112 -12.11 -18.75 -1.92
CA PRO A 112 -12.13 -19.68 -3.06
C PRO A 112 -12.04 -18.98 -4.42
N ASP A 113 -12.22 -17.66 -4.46
CA ASP A 113 -12.01 -16.76 -5.59
C ASP A 113 -10.54 -16.38 -5.82
N ALA A 114 -9.63 -16.75 -4.90
CA ALA A 114 -8.21 -16.49 -5.04
C ALA A 114 -7.60 -17.28 -6.20
N ALA A 115 -6.99 -16.57 -7.15
CA ALA A 115 -6.24 -17.16 -8.26
C ALA A 115 -4.75 -17.26 -7.90
N HIS A 116 -4.16 -18.43 -8.16
CA HIS A 116 -2.73 -18.66 -8.02
C HIS A 116 -2.06 -18.46 -9.38
N LEU A 117 -1.18 -17.47 -9.46
CA LEU A 117 -0.44 -17.12 -10.68
C LEU A 117 1.03 -17.51 -10.52
N SER A 118 1.68 -17.84 -11.63
CA SER A 118 3.11 -18.12 -11.63
C SER A 118 3.72 -17.80 -12.99
N GLY A 119 4.95 -17.32 -12.97
CA GLY A 119 5.80 -17.14 -14.14
C GLY A 119 7.22 -17.63 -13.86
N PRO A 120 8.16 -17.39 -14.80
CA PRO A 120 9.56 -17.76 -14.62
C PRO A 120 10.18 -17.22 -13.33
N ASP A 121 9.91 -15.95 -12.99
CA ASP A 121 10.57 -15.26 -11.89
C ASP A 121 9.60 -14.89 -10.74
N PHE A 122 8.35 -15.37 -10.76
CA PHE A 122 7.40 -15.04 -9.70
C PHE A 122 6.37 -16.15 -9.42
N THR A 123 5.84 -16.13 -8.20
CA THR A 123 4.60 -16.82 -7.81
C THR A 123 3.71 -15.81 -7.09
N GLY A 124 2.41 -15.86 -7.33
CA GLY A 124 1.48 -14.83 -6.86
C GLY A 124 0.13 -15.38 -6.43
N VAL A 125 -0.53 -14.62 -5.57
CA VAL A 125 -1.94 -14.79 -5.23
C VAL A 125 -2.68 -13.53 -5.66
N LEU A 126 -3.60 -13.67 -6.61
CA LEU A 126 -4.50 -12.62 -7.07
C LEU A 126 -5.86 -12.78 -6.38
N ARG A 127 -6.36 -11.70 -5.78
CA ARG A 127 -7.73 -11.60 -5.26
C ARG A 127 -8.32 -10.26 -5.64
N ARG A 128 -9.61 -10.24 -5.99
CA ARG A 128 -10.29 -9.06 -6.51
C ARG A 128 -11.71 -8.97 -5.96
N PRO A 129 -12.12 -7.80 -5.40
CA PRO A 129 -13.51 -7.62 -4.98
C PRO A 129 -14.46 -7.43 -6.17
N ALA A 130 -13.95 -6.95 -7.31
CA ALA A 130 -14.62 -6.85 -8.60
C ALA A 130 -13.62 -7.01 -9.75
N ALA A 131 -14.07 -7.36 -10.96
CA ALA A 131 -13.18 -7.63 -12.09
C ALA A 131 -12.33 -6.41 -12.51
N ASP A 132 -12.91 -5.22 -12.43
CA ASP A 132 -12.34 -3.93 -12.79
C ASP A 132 -11.76 -3.16 -11.58
N ALA A 133 -11.85 -3.73 -10.38
CA ALA A 133 -11.28 -3.14 -9.17
C ALA A 133 -9.80 -2.79 -9.38
N PRO A 134 -9.34 -1.60 -8.94
CA PRO A 134 -7.93 -1.25 -9.05
C PRO A 134 -7.05 -2.26 -8.32
N LEU A 135 -5.85 -2.50 -8.83
CA LEU A 135 -4.98 -3.59 -8.37
C LEU A 135 -3.74 -3.04 -7.67
N VAL A 136 -3.46 -3.52 -6.47
CA VAL A 136 -2.21 -3.25 -5.75
C VAL A 136 -1.33 -4.51 -5.77
N VAL A 137 -0.12 -4.40 -6.30
CA VAL A 137 0.88 -5.47 -6.22
C VAL A 137 1.66 -5.31 -4.91
N LEU A 138 1.62 -6.33 -4.05
CA LEU A 138 2.41 -6.36 -2.82
C LEU A 138 3.78 -6.97 -3.10
N VAL A 139 4.84 -6.21 -2.84
CA VAL A 139 6.23 -6.63 -3.02
C VAL A 139 6.90 -6.82 -1.65
N PRO A 140 7.21 -8.06 -1.24
CA PRO A 140 7.80 -8.34 0.06
C PRO A 140 9.28 -7.91 0.14
N GLY A 141 9.83 -7.91 1.35
CA GLY A 141 11.24 -7.62 1.64
C GLY A 141 12.19 -8.81 1.47
N MET A 142 13.36 -8.74 2.12
CA MET A 142 14.42 -9.76 2.01
C MET A 142 14.08 -11.10 2.61
N ASN A 143 13.68 -11.05 3.87
CA ASN A 143 13.40 -12.24 4.68
C ASN A 143 11.89 -12.40 4.86
N SER A 144 11.12 -11.93 3.88
CA SER A 144 9.67 -11.91 3.88
C SER A 144 9.12 -12.68 2.68
N GLY A 145 7.81 -12.88 2.66
CA GLY A 145 7.07 -13.46 1.55
C GLY A 145 5.62 -13.03 1.60
N LYS A 146 4.88 -13.27 0.52
CA LYS A 146 3.46 -12.92 0.36
C LYS A 146 2.59 -13.35 1.55
N VAL A 147 2.90 -14.50 2.15
CA VAL A 147 2.20 -15.06 3.32
C VAL A 147 2.14 -14.07 4.48
N GLU A 148 3.23 -13.33 4.72
CA GLU A 148 3.38 -12.40 5.84
C GLU A 148 2.41 -11.22 5.74
N PHE A 149 2.12 -10.78 4.51
CA PHE A 149 1.37 -9.56 4.24
C PHE A 149 -0.09 -9.82 3.85
N MET A 150 -0.59 -11.04 4.07
CA MET A 150 -2.01 -11.35 3.89
C MET A 150 -2.94 -10.43 4.70
N PRO A 151 -2.62 -9.99 5.94
CA PRO A 151 -3.44 -8.98 6.63
C PRO A 151 -3.54 -7.63 5.91
N ILE A 152 -2.46 -7.18 5.25
CA ILE A 152 -2.48 -5.98 4.40
C ILE A 152 -3.31 -6.23 3.15
N ALA A 153 -3.20 -7.43 2.56
CA ALA A 153 -4.02 -7.86 1.43
C ALA A 153 -5.53 -7.82 1.76
N GLU A 154 -5.94 -8.31 2.94
CA GLU A 154 -7.35 -8.21 3.38
C GLU A 154 -7.77 -6.75 3.62
N ALA A 155 -6.88 -5.91 4.16
CA ALA A 155 -7.17 -4.50 4.39
C ALA A 155 -7.38 -3.73 3.07
N LEU A 156 -6.63 -4.07 2.01
CA LEU A 156 -6.83 -3.60 0.65
C LEU A 156 -8.18 -4.06 0.08
N LEU A 157 -8.46 -5.37 0.16
CA LEU A 157 -9.70 -5.96 -0.34
C LEU A 157 -10.94 -5.34 0.32
N SER A 158 -10.88 -5.07 1.63
CA SER A 158 -11.96 -4.41 2.37
C SER A 158 -12.25 -2.96 1.93
N ARG A 159 -11.30 -2.34 1.20
CA ARG A 159 -11.41 -0.99 0.60
C ARG A 159 -11.73 -1.01 -0.88
N GLY A 160 -12.13 -2.16 -1.43
CA GLY A 160 -12.44 -2.29 -2.86
C GLY A 160 -11.21 -2.36 -3.76
N LEU A 161 -10.00 -2.50 -3.20
CA LEU A 161 -8.78 -2.68 -3.97
C LEU A 161 -8.48 -4.17 -4.16
N GLY A 162 -8.32 -4.60 -5.41
CA GLY A 162 -7.74 -5.90 -5.72
C GLY A 162 -6.28 -5.96 -5.28
N VAL A 163 -5.80 -7.18 -5.02
CA VAL A 163 -4.43 -7.44 -4.57
C VAL A 163 -3.78 -8.55 -5.36
N LEU A 164 -2.53 -8.32 -5.79
CA LEU A 164 -1.63 -9.35 -6.31
C LEU A 164 -0.40 -9.42 -5.39
N ALA A 165 -0.40 -10.36 -4.45
CA ALA A 165 0.73 -10.56 -3.55
C ALA A 165 1.72 -11.54 -4.19
N ILE A 166 2.96 -11.09 -4.44
CA ILE A 166 3.96 -11.88 -5.17
C ILE A 166 5.14 -12.27 -4.27
N ASP A 167 5.77 -13.38 -4.60
CA ASP A 167 7.16 -13.67 -4.24
C ASP A 167 7.99 -13.66 -5.52
N GLY A 168 9.06 -12.87 -5.55
CA GLY A 168 10.09 -12.91 -6.60
C GLY A 168 11.26 -13.82 -6.24
N PRO A 169 12.35 -13.80 -7.02
CA PRO A 169 13.54 -14.61 -6.75
C PRO A 169 14.06 -14.37 -5.33
N GLY A 170 14.42 -15.43 -4.61
CA GLY A 170 14.94 -15.33 -3.25
C GLY A 170 13.94 -14.89 -2.18
N GLN A 171 12.64 -14.76 -2.48
CA GLN A 171 11.59 -14.36 -1.53
C GLN A 171 10.57 -15.47 -1.30
N GLY A 172 10.01 -15.56 -0.08
CA GLY A 172 8.91 -16.46 0.27
C GLY A 172 9.02 -17.88 -0.31
N GLU A 173 8.07 -18.28 -1.15
CA GLU A 173 8.05 -19.60 -1.80
C GLU A 173 9.25 -19.85 -2.73
N LEU A 174 9.86 -18.78 -3.26
CA LEU A 174 11.05 -18.81 -4.11
C LEU A 174 12.32 -18.51 -3.30
N ALA A 175 12.28 -18.56 -1.96
CA ALA A 175 13.41 -18.25 -1.09
C ALA A 175 14.69 -19.04 -1.40
N VAL A 176 14.56 -20.27 -1.90
CA VAL A 176 15.68 -21.15 -2.28
C VAL A 176 15.87 -21.27 -3.80
N ARG A 177 15.11 -20.49 -4.58
CA ARG A 177 15.11 -20.52 -6.04
C ARG A 177 15.47 -19.14 -6.58
N GLY A 178 16.59 -19.08 -7.29
CA GLY A 178 17.09 -17.85 -7.89
C GLY A 178 17.80 -16.96 -6.88
N THR A 179 18.61 -16.06 -7.42
CA THR A 179 19.34 -15.04 -6.67
C THR A 179 18.71 -13.68 -6.90
N TRP A 180 18.86 -12.80 -5.93
CA TRP A 180 18.42 -11.42 -6.07
C TRP A 180 19.12 -10.68 -7.20
N GLU A 181 18.33 -9.93 -7.96
CA GLU A 181 18.80 -9.00 -8.98
C GLU A 181 18.10 -7.65 -8.82
N ALA A 182 18.81 -6.57 -9.17
CA ALA A 182 18.27 -5.21 -9.07
C ALA A 182 17.17 -4.91 -10.11
N ASP A 183 17.08 -5.69 -11.20
CA ASP A 183 16.12 -5.45 -12.30
C ASP A 183 14.71 -5.99 -12.01
N TYR A 184 14.16 -5.66 -10.83
CA TYR A 184 12.89 -6.19 -10.34
C TYR A 184 11.65 -5.78 -11.17
N HIS A 185 11.78 -4.77 -12.03
CA HIS A 185 10.78 -4.43 -13.05
C HIS A 185 10.36 -5.63 -13.92
N ARG A 186 11.25 -6.60 -14.16
CA ARG A 186 10.93 -7.83 -14.91
C ARG A 186 9.94 -8.71 -14.17
N VAL A 187 10.12 -8.84 -12.85
CA VAL A 187 9.25 -9.65 -11.98
C VAL A 187 7.85 -9.03 -11.94
N VAL A 188 7.77 -7.71 -11.73
CA VAL A 188 6.49 -6.98 -11.73
C VAL A 188 5.81 -7.06 -13.10
N ARG A 189 6.56 -6.88 -14.20
CA ARG A 189 6.01 -7.02 -15.55
C ARG A 189 5.42 -8.41 -15.79
N GLN A 190 6.16 -9.48 -15.49
CA GLN A 190 5.66 -10.85 -15.64
C GLN A 190 4.41 -11.09 -14.78
N ALA A 191 4.40 -10.57 -13.55
CA ALA A 191 3.26 -10.70 -12.65
C ALA A 191 2.01 -10.02 -13.22
N LEU A 192 2.15 -8.81 -13.78
CA LEU A 192 1.04 -8.10 -14.43
C LEU A 192 0.59 -8.77 -15.72
N ASP A 193 1.52 -9.26 -16.54
CA ASP A 193 1.21 -9.94 -17.81
C ASP A 193 0.43 -11.25 -17.60
N ALA A 194 0.55 -11.86 -16.42
CA ALA A 194 -0.19 -13.06 -16.04
C ALA A 194 -1.61 -12.78 -15.51
N VAL A 195 -2.00 -11.52 -15.35
CA VAL A 195 -3.34 -11.14 -14.89
C VAL A 195 -4.27 -10.96 -16.09
N ASP A 196 -5.28 -11.82 -16.18
CA ASP A 196 -6.37 -11.62 -17.14
C ASP A 196 -7.19 -10.37 -16.78
N GLY A 197 -7.43 -9.51 -17.77
CA GLY A 197 -8.19 -8.27 -17.59
C GLY A 197 -7.54 -7.33 -16.57
N LEU A 198 -6.33 -6.85 -16.83
CA LEU A 198 -5.69 -5.83 -16.01
C LEU A 198 -6.58 -4.59 -15.88
N PRO A 199 -6.75 -4.03 -14.66
CA PRO A 199 -7.53 -2.82 -14.48
C PRO A 199 -6.72 -1.60 -14.92
N ALA A 200 -7.38 -0.46 -15.12
CA ALA A 200 -6.71 0.78 -15.50
C ALA A 200 -5.78 1.32 -14.37
N GLY A 201 -6.18 1.11 -13.12
CA GLY A 201 -5.48 1.60 -11.93
C GLY A 201 -4.65 0.50 -11.30
N ILE A 202 -3.32 0.60 -11.42
CA ILE A 202 -2.38 -0.37 -10.85
C ILE A 202 -1.38 0.38 -9.95
N GLY A 203 -1.25 -0.05 -8.70
CA GLY A 203 -0.27 0.47 -7.74
C GLY A 203 0.69 -0.58 -7.25
N LEU A 204 1.80 -0.13 -6.66
CA LEU A 204 2.75 -0.98 -5.95
C LEU A 204 2.78 -0.60 -4.47
N LEU A 205 2.83 -1.60 -3.59
CA LEU A 205 3.15 -1.42 -2.17
C LEU A 205 4.32 -2.33 -1.82
N GLY A 206 5.48 -1.72 -1.63
CA GLY A 206 6.73 -2.38 -1.29
C GLY A 206 7.05 -2.29 0.19
N LEU A 207 7.46 -3.40 0.79
CA LEU A 207 7.76 -3.51 2.23
C LEU A 207 9.23 -3.87 2.45
N SER A 208 9.94 -3.11 3.29
CA SER A 208 11.39 -3.26 3.54
C SER A 208 12.15 -3.16 2.21
N MET A 209 13.05 -4.09 1.89
CA MET A 209 13.70 -4.16 0.57
C MET A 209 12.69 -4.12 -0.59
N GLY A 210 11.46 -4.61 -0.39
CA GLY A 210 10.39 -4.53 -1.36
C GLY A 210 10.03 -3.09 -1.76
N GLY A 211 10.24 -2.11 -0.88
CA GLY A 211 10.12 -0.68 -1.17
C GLY A 211 11.10 -0.24 -2.26
N PHE A 212 12.38 -0.56 -2.11
CA PHE A 212 13.40 -0.32 -3.14
C PHE A 212 13.06 -1.04 -4.45
N LEU A 213 12.71 -2.34 -4.37
CA LEU A 213 12.38 -3.15 -5.55
C LEU A 213 11.13 -2.63 -6.29
N ALA A 214 10.11 -2.20 -5.55
CA ALA A 214 8.90 -1.58 -6.11
C ALA A 214 9.22 -0.24 -6.79
N SER A 215 10.06 0.60 -6.19
CA SER A 215 10.48 1.87 -6.78
C SER A 215 11.30 1.67 -8.06
N VAL A 216 12.21 0.69 -8.10
CA VAL A 216 12.94 0.33 -9.33
C VAL A 216 12.00 -0.23 -10.40
N ALA A 217 10.98 -0.98 -10.01
CA ALA A 217 9.97 -1.46 -10.94
C ALA A 217 9.15 -0.31 -11.54
N ALA A 218 8.70 0.63 -10.71
CA ALA A 218 7.89 1.78 -11.11
C ALA A 218 8.60 2.70 -12.11
N GLU A 219 9.93 2.85 -11.99
CA GLU A 219 10.75 3.62 -12.94
C GLU A 219 10.62 3.11 -14.38
N LYS A 220 10.42 1.78 -14.57
CA LYS A 220 10.46 1.11 -15.88
C LYS A 220 9.13 0.50 -16.31
N GLU A 221 8.08 0.57 -15.49
CA GLU A 221 6.78 -0.05 -15.75
C GLU A 221 5.68 1.02 -15.90
N PRO A 222 5.33 1.41 -17.15
CA PRO A 222 4.41 2.53 -17.40
C PRO A 222 2.96 2.26 -16.97
N ARG A 223 2.60 1.01 -16.66
CA ARG A 223 1.28 0.65 -16.14
C ARG A 223 1.08 1.08 -14.69
N ILE A 224 2.15 1.31 -13.93
CA ILE A 224 2.06 1.72 -12.53
C ILE A 224 1.61 3.18 -12.43
N ARG A 225 0.65 3.44 -11.54
CA ARG A 225 0.03 4.75 -11.31
C ARG A 225 0.31 5.35 -9.95
N ALA A 226 0.67 4.53 -8.95
CA ALA A 226 1.04 4.98 -7.62
C ALA A 226 1.98 3.98 -6.94
N VAL A 227 2.87 4.47 -6.06
CA VAL A 227 3.84 3.64 -5.33
C VAL A 227 3.81 3.99 -3.86
N VAL A 228 3.81 2.96 -3.01
CA VAL A 228 4.02 3.08 -1.57
C VAL A 228 5.28 2.31 -1.19
N SER A 229 6.19 2.96 -0.46
CA SER A 229 7.38 2.34 0.11
C SER A 229 7.32 2.40 1.64
N VAL A 230 7.41 1.25 2.31
CA VAL A 230 7.40 1.14 3.77
C VAL A 230 8.75 0.61 4.24
N SER A 231 9.52 1.40 5.01
CA SER A 231 10.87 1.03 5.47
C SER A 231 11.82 0.65 4.32
N GLY A 232 11.69 1.32 3.17
CA GLY A 232 12.45 0.99 1.96
C GLY A 232 13.85 1.62 1.96
N PRO A 233 14.93 0.83 1.81
CA PRO A 233 16.28 1.37 1.86
C PRO A 233 16.61 2.17 0.60
N THR A 234 17.34 3.27 0.77
CA THR A 234 17.79 4.14 -0.34
C THR A 234 19.29 4.14 -0.55
N ALA A 235 20.05 3.65 0.43
CA ALA A 235 21.48 3.40 0.33
C ALA A 235 21.89 2.31 1.32
N ILE A 236 22.93 1.56 0.96
CA ILE A 236 23.53 0.54 1.83
C ILE A 236 25.06 0.73 1.89
N THR A 237 25.58 0.89 3.10
CA THR A 237 27.01 0.89 3.43
C THR A 237 27.40 -0.48 3.98
N TRP A 238 27.92 -1.36 3.11
CA TRP A 238 28.18 -2.76 3.42
C TRP A 238 29.00 -2.98 4.71
N ASP A 239 30.07 -2.22 4.90
CA ASP A 239 31.00 -2.40 6.02
C ASP A 239 30.42 -1.99 7.39
N GLU A 240 29.27 -1.31 7.41
CA GLU A 240 28.55 -0.91 8.63
C GLU A 240 27.41 -1.87 8.97
N LEU A 241 27.05 -2.78 8.06
CA LEU A 241 25.91 -3.68 8.24
C LEU A 241 26.14 -4.67 9.39
N PRO A 242 25.11 -4.97 10.20
CA PRO A 242 25.17 -6.04 11.19
C PRO A 242 25.41 -7.42 10.54
N PRO A 243 26.03 -8.39 11.26
CA PRO A 243 26.28 -9.74 10.74
C PRO A 243 25.03 -10.43 10.19
N TYR A 244 23.89 -10.34 10.89
CA TYR A 244 22.64 -10.95 10.43
C TYR A 244 22.16 -10.42 9.07
N VAL A 245 22.43 -9.14 8.78
CA VAL A 245 22.04 -8.48 7.51
C VAL A 245 22.97 -8.94 6.40
N THR A 246 24.29 -8.90 6.62
CA THR A 246 25.28 -9.35 5.62
C THR A 246 25.10 -10.82 5.29
N GLU A 247 24.88 -11.68 6.29
CA GLU A 247 24.60 -13.10 6.10
C GLU A 247 23.32 -13.34 5.29
N SER A 248 22.26 -12.55 5.56
CA SER A 248 21.04 -12.59 4.76
C SER A 248 21.33 -12.22 3.30
N PHE A 249 22.08 -11.14 3.03
CA PHE A 249 22.43 -10.77 1.66
C PHE A 249 23.28 -11.85 0.96
N VAL A 250 24.28 -12.41 1.64
CA VAL A 250 25.13 -13.50 1.10
C VAL A 250 24.26 -14.68 0.70
N LEU A 251 23.33 -15.09 1.58
CA LEU A 251 22.42 -16.19 1.31
C LEU A 251 21.51 -15.93 0.10
N ARG A 252 20.95 -14.71 0.01
CA ARG A 252 19.94 -14.33 -1.00
C ARG A 252 20.53 -14.03 -2.38
N THR A 253 21.80 -13.60 -2.42
CA THR A 253 22.51 -13.29 -3.67
C THR A 253 23.43 -14.41 -4.14
N GLY A 254 23.64 -15.44 -3.31
CA GLY A 254 24.44 -16.63 -3.64
C GLY A 254 25.95 -16.49 -3.38
N GLY A 255 26.39 -15.42 -2.72
CA GLY A 255 27.80 -15.23 -2.34
C GLY A 255 28.11 -13.79 -1.90
N GLU A 256 29.24 -13.60 -1.23
CA GLU A 256 29.64 -12.28 -0.69
C GLU A 256 29.91 -11.24 -1.78
N ASP A 257 30.58 -11.61 -2.87
CA ASP A 257 30.84 -10.69 -3.98
C ASP A 257 29.54 -10.20 -4.63
N ALA A 258 28.58 -11.11 -4.82
CA ALA A 258 27.26 -10.78 -5.36
C ALA A 258 26.46 -9.92 -4.38
N ALA A 259 26.58 -10.18 -3.08
CA ALA A 259 25.96 -9.41 -2.01
C ALA A 259 26.45 -7.97 -1.96
N ARG A 260 27.78 -7.76 -1.99
CA ARG A 260 28.40 -6.42 -2.06
C ARG A 260 28.00 -5.68 -3.33
N LEU A 261 27.97 -6.37 -4.47
CA LEU A 261 27.52 -5.79 -5.74
C LEU A 261 26.06 -5.36 -5.68
N PHE A 262 25.18 -6.18 -5.09
CA PHE A 262 23.76 -5.84 -4.91
C PHE A 262 23.61 -4.63 -3.98
N ALA A 263 24.28 -4.64 -2.82
CA ALA A 263 24.25 -3.55 -1.86
C ALA A 263 24.67 -2.21 -2.50
N GLY A 264 25.73 -2.20 -3.30
CA GLY A 264 26.18 -1.02 -4.03
C GLY A 264 25.22 -0.52 -5.13
N ARG A 265 24.20 -1.31 -5.50
CA ARG A 265 23.14 -0.92 -6.44
C ARG A 265 21.88 -0.40 -5.74
N VAL A 266 21.79 -0.54 -4.41
CA VAL A 266 20.69 0.04 -3.65
C VAL A 266 20.91 1.55 -3.56
N THR A 267 20.23 2.27 -4.44
CA THR A 267 20.25 3.73 -4.55
C THR A 267 18.83 4.22 -4.81
N ALA A 268 18.42 5.38 -4.29
CA ALA A 268 17.10 5.96 -4.58
C ALA A 268 16.86 6.16 -6.10
N PRO A 269 15.99 5.35 -6.76
CA PRO A 269 15.68 5.49 -8.19
C PRO A 269 14.78 6.70 -8.46
N ARG A 270 14.55 7.02 -9.73
CA ARG A 270 13.52 8.00 -10.12
C ARG A 270 12.15 7.32 -10.13
N VAL A 271 11.17 7.94 -9.47
CA VAL A 271 9.77 7.49 -9.50
C VAL A 271 8.92 8.60 -10.12
N PRO A 272 8.48 8.44 -11.39
CA PRO A 272 7.66 9.45 -12.07
C PRO A 272 6.19 9.46 -11.62
N GLN A 273 5.73 8.39 -10.95
CA GLN A 273 4.41 8.30 -10.37
C GLN A 273 4.34 8.98 -9.00
N PRO A 274 3.14 9.35 -8.52
CA PRO A 274 2.90 9.66 -7.11
C PRO A 274 3.50 8.58 -6.21
N LEU A 275 4.28 9.01 -5.23
CA LEU A 275 5.03 8.17 -4.31
C LEU A 275 4.74 8.60 -2.88
N ARG A 276 4.34 7.65 -2.03
CA ARG A 276 4.30 7.83 -0.57
C ARG A 276 5.36 6.94 0.09
N VAL A 277 6.19 7.54 0.94
CA VAL A 277 7.26 6.87 1.69
C VAL A 277 6.98 6.96 3.19
N LEU A 278 7.02 5.82 3.87
CA LEU A 278 6.69 5.67 5.27
C LEU A 278 7.85 5.00 6.00
N ASP A 279 8.45 5.69 6.96
CA ASP A 279 9.55 5.16 7.77
C ASP A 279 9.28 5.27 9.27
N GLY A 280 9.92 4.40 10.05
CA GLY A 280 9.84 4.40 11.51
C GLY A 280 11.00 5.16 12.15
N GLY A 281 10.73 6.00 13.14
CA GLY A 281 11.78 6.69 13.90
C GLY A 281 12.63 5.77 14.78
N LEU A 282 12.16 4.54 15.04
CA LEU A 282 12.92 3.47 15.69
C LEU A 282 13.51 2.47 14.69
N ASP A 283 13.30 2.67 13.38
CA ASP A 283 13.88 1.86 12.30
C ASP A 283 15.31 2.34 12.03
N VAL A 284 16.24 1.86 12.86
CA VAL A 284 17.67 2.19 12.79
C VAL A 284 18.46 0.92 12.54
N ILE A 285 18.81 0.67 11.28
CA ILE A 285 19.70 -0.41 10.88
C ILE A 285 21.05 0.21 10.49
N PRO A 286 22.15 -0.12 11.19
CA PRO A 286 23.48 0.38 10.84
C PRO A 286 23.81 0.11 9.36
N GLY A 287 24.34 1.12 8.67
CA GLY A 287 24.66 1.03 7.24
C GLY A 287 23.47 1.07 6.29
N VAL A 288 22.25 1.39 6.74
CA VAL A 288 21.07 1.51 5.86
C VAL A 288 20.49 2.91 5.96
N ALA A 289 20.32 3.57 4.81
CA ALA A 289 19.61 4.84 4.72
C ALA A 289 18.11 4.63 4.45
N ASN A 290 17.28 5.39 5.15
CA ASN A 290 15.81 5.37 5.03
C ASN A 290 15.32 6.10 3.78
N GLY A 291 14.01 6.12 3.57
CA GLY A 291 13.32 6.52 2.35
C GLY A 291 13.22 8.02 2.07
N GLU A 292 13.66 8.91 2.97
CA GLU A 292 13.52 10.37 2.79
C GLU A 292 14.09 10.87 1.46
N GLU A 293 15.28 10.38 1.08
CA GLU A 293 15.91 10.75 -0.20
C GLU A 293 15.08 10.30 -1.41
N LEU A 294 14.41 9.15 -1.32
CA LEU A 294 13.56 8.64 -2.39
C LEU A 294 12.33 9.54 -2.59
N ALA A 295 11.68 9.98 -1.52
CA ALA A 295 10.56 10.90 -1.61
C ALA A 295 11.00 12.26 -2.19
N ALA A 296 12.13 12.81 -1.73
CA ALA A 296 12.66 14.08 -2.21
C ALA A 296 13.03 14.08 -3.71
N ARG A 297 13.37 12.91 -4.27
CA ARG A 297 13.70 12.73 -5.69
C ARG A 297 12.51 12.45 -6.59
N ALA A 298 11.36 12.05 -6.02
CA ALA A 298 10.17 11.75 -6.79
C ALA A 298 9.52 13.03 -7.33
N ALA A 299 8.81 12.92 -8.45
CA ALA A 299 8.13 14.06 -9.05
C ALA A 299 6.94 14.56 -8.19
N ASP A 300 6.28 13.62 -7.50
CA ASP A 300 5.18 13.83 -6.56
C ASP A 300 5.41 12.90 -5.36
N GLY A 301 6.32 13.31 -4.46
CA GLY A 301 6.79 12.52 -3.33
C GLY A 301 6.31 13.03 -1.98
N GLU A 302 5.64 12.16 -1.22
CA GLU A 302 5.23 12.39 0.16
C GLU A 302 6.10 11.55 1.11
N TYR A 303 6.67 12.17 2.15
CA TYR A 303 7.44 11.47 3.19
C TYR A 303 6.77 11.60 4.55
N THR A 304 6.58 10.49 5.24
CA THR A 304 6.08 10.45 6.62
C THR A 304 7.00 9.61 7.49
N LEU A 305 7.54 10.25 8.54
CA LEU A 305 8.27 9.57 9.61
C LEU A 305 7.33 9.36 10.80
N ILE A 306 7.18 8.11 11.26
CA ILE A 306 6.40 7.75 12.43
C ILE A 306 7.36 7.58 13.62
N PRO A 307 7.42 8.53 14.58
CA PRO A 307 8.51 8.58 15.56
C PRO A 307 8.71 7.29 16.35
N GLU A 308 7.63 6.63 16.77
CA GLU A 308 7.71 5.38 17.53
C GLU A 308 7.50 4.12 16.68
N GLY A 309 7.57 4.24 15.36
CA GLY A 309 7.51 3.13 14.42
C GLY A 309 8.84 2.37 14.37
N GLY A 310 8.79 1.04 14.46
CA GLY A 310 9.94 0.18 14.17
C GLY A 310 10.02 -0.18 12.69
N HIS A 311 10.95 -1.08 12.33
CA HIS A 311 11.04 -1.61 10.96
C HIS A 311 9.71 -2.20 10.49
N LEU A 312 9.33 -1.90 9.24
CA LEU A 312 8.03 -2.22 8.62
C LEU A 312 6.80 -1.56 9.28
N LEU A 313 7.00 -0.72 10.29
CA LEU A 313 5.93 -0.03 11.03
C LEU A 313 4.87 -0.99 11.61
N GLU A 314 5.22 -2.25 11.85
CA GLU A 314 4.27 -3.29 12.25
C GLU A 314 3.68 -3.01 13.65
N ASN A 315 4.47 -2.38 14.52
CA ASN A 315 4.02 -1.91 15.84
C ASN A 315 3.10 -0.67 15.78
N ARG A 316 2.98 -0.04 14.60
CA ARG A 316 2.23 1.22 14.39
C ARG A 316 1.31 1.17 13.17
N ARG A 317 0.84 -0.01 12.73
CA ARG A 317 -0.06 -0.13 11.57
C ARG A 317 -1.28 0.77 11.62
N TRP A 318 -1.87 0.97 12.80
CA TRP A 318 -3.00 1.87 12.98
C TRP A 318 -2.71 3.33 12.61
N ALA A 319 -1.44 3.75 12.67
CA ALA A 319 -1.02 5.13 12.44
C ALA A 319 -0.76 5.45 10.96
N TRP A 320 -0.62 4.44 10.09
CA TRP A 320 -0.26 4.66 8.69
C TRP A 320 -1.13 3.89 7.71
N LEU A 321 -1.51 2.65 8.04
CA LEU A 321 -2.11 1.75 7.06
C LEU A 321 -3.45 2.28 6.57
N PRO A 322 -4.42 2.71 7.42
CA PRO A 322 -5.71 3.18 6.92
C PRO A 322 -5.59 4.32 5.91
N ASP A 323 -4.89 5.39 6.29
CA ASP A 323 -4.67 6.58 5.47
C ASP A 323 -3.90 6.26 4.17
N THR A 324 -2.91 5.38 4.23
CA THR A 324 -2.14 4.96 3.06
C THR A 324 -2.98 4.15 2.08
N LEU A 325 -3.86 3.28 2.58
CA LEU A 325 -4.75 2.51 1.72
C LEU A 325 -5.83 3.39 1.09
N ASP A 326 -6.32 4.40 1.81
CA ASP A 326 -7.26 5.39 1.29
C ASP A 326 -6.59 6.28 0.22
N TRP A 327 -5.32 6.66 0.44
CA TRP A 327 -4.48 7.34 -0.55
C TRP A 327 -4.26 6.52 -1.82
N LEU A 328 -4.03 5.21 -1.70
CA LEU A 328 -3.95 4.29 -2.84
C LEU A 328 -5.29 4.19 -3.56
N ALA A 329 -6.40 4.00 -2.83
CA ALA A 329 -7.73 3.93 -3.41
C ALA A 329 -8.08 5.18 -4.20
N ALA A 330 -7.78 6.35 -3.64
CA ALA A 330 -7.99 7.65 -4.27
C ALA A 330 -7.25 7.79 -5.62
N ARG A 331 -5.98 7.37 -5.67
CA ARG A 331 -5.12 7.53 -6.85
C ARG A 331 -5.30 6.44 -7.90
N LEU A 332 -5.78 5.26 -7.51
CA LEU A 332 -5.98 4.14 -8.41
C LEU A 332 -7.42 4.04 -8.93
N SER A 333 -8.37 4.75 -8.33
CA SER A 333 -9.75 4.71 -8.78
C SER A 333 -9.92 5.37 -10.15
N HIS A 334 -10.58 4.65 -11.05
CA HIS A 334 -11.01 5.14 -12.36
C HIS A 334 -12.54 5.20 -12.49
N ASP A 335 -13.28 4.75 -11.47
CA ASP A 335 -14.73 4.81 -11.46
C ASP A 335 -15.18 6.28 -11.36
N PRO A 336 -15.94 6.80 -12.34
CA PRO A 336 -16.39 8.19 -12.34
C PRO A 336 -17.13 8.60 -11.06
N ALA A 337 -18.03 7.75 -10.55
CA ALA A 337 -18.79 8.06 -9.34
C ALA A 337 -17.87 8.20 -8.12
N SER A 338 -16.91 7.29 -7.96
CA SER A 338 -15.90 7.33 -6.91
C SER A 338 -14.98 8.54 -7.01
N VAL A 339 -14.55 8.92 -8.23
CA VAL A 339 -13.74 10.11 -8.46
C VAL A 339 -14.48 11.38 -8.02
N VAL A 340 -15.76 11.52 -8.38
CA VAL A 340 -16.55 12.69 -8.01
C VAL A 340 -16.91 12.70 -6.53
N THR A 341 -17.26 11.54 -5.95
CA THR A 341 -17.53 11.41 -4.50
C THR A 341 -16.30 11.85 -3.70
N ARG A 342 -15.13 11.30 -4.04
CA ARG A 342 -13.85 11.69 -3.45
C ARG A 342 -13.57 13.17 -3.58
N TYR A 343 -13.76 13.75 -4.76
CA TYR A 343 -13.58 15.18 -4.97
C TYR A 343 -14.47 16.01 -4.02
N VAL A 344 -15.76 15.70 -3.94
CA VAL A 344 -16.71 16.44 -3.10
C VAL A 344 -16.36 16.29 -1.61
N GLU A 345 -15.96 15.10 -1.18
CA GLU A 345 -15.50 14.86 0.20
C GLU A 345 -14.19 15.59 0.52
N ALA A 346 -13.25 15.65 -0.44
CA ALA A 346 -12.01 16.40 -0.28
C ALA A 346 -12.27 17.91 -0.13
N VAL A 347 -13.22 18.46 -0.89
CA VAL A 347 -13.71 19.85 -0.68
C VAL A 347 -14.31 20.02 0.71
N ALA A 348 -15.11 19.07 1.19
CA ALA A 348 -15.71 19.14 2.52
C ALA A 348 -14.66 19.11 3.66
N ASN A 349 -13.53 18.47 3.43
CA ASN A 349 -12.44 18.31 4.41
C ASN A 349 -11.29 19.32 4.24
N GLY A 350 -11.29 20.13 3.17
CA GLY A 350 -10.20 21.06 2.86
C GLY A 350 -8.90 20.38 2.39
N ASP A 351 -8.99 19.17 1.84
CA ASP A 351 -7.85 18.39 1.35
C ASP A 351 -7.45 18.86 -0.06
N LEU A 352 -6.56 19.85 -0.12
CA LEU A 352 -6.12 20.47 -1.37
C LEU A 352 -5.36 19.50 -2.29
N ASP A 353 -4.62 18.54 -1.75
CA ASP A 353 -3.85 17.59 -2.54
C ASP A 353 -4.80 16.63 -3.27
N THR A 354 -5.82 16.12 -2.57
CA THR A 354 -6.85 15.27 -3.18
C THR A 354 -7.71 16.06 -4.17
N ILE A 355 -8.05 17.32 -3.88
CA ILE A 355 -8.74 18.20 -4.84
C ILE A 355 -7.90 18.35 -6.11
N SER A 356 -6.62 18.69 -5.99
CA SER A 356 -5.70 18.86 -7.11
C SER A 356 -5.55 17.61 -7.96
N ALA A 357 -5.33 16.47 -7.31
CA ALA A 357 -5.20 15.18 -7.98
C ALA A 357 -6.50 14.72 -8.69
N SER A 358 -7.66 15.34 -8.39
CA SER A 358 -8.94 14.99 -9.01
C SER A 358 -9.13 15.58 -10.40
N PHE A 359 -8.41 16.63 -10.80
CA PHE A 359 -8.62 17.32 -12.08
C PHE A 359 -7.55 16.97 -13.12
N ALA A 360 -7.98 16.88 -14.38
CA ALA A 360 -7.07 16.92 -15.53
C ALA A 360 -6.44 18.31 -15.66
N ASP A 361 -5.23 18.39 -16.22
CA ASP A 361 -4.48 19.66 -16.33
C ASP A 361 -5.29 20.71 -17.12
N GLU A 362 -6.00 20.27 -18.15
CA GLU A 362 -6.83 21.05 -19.05
C GLU A 362 -8.32 21.11 -18.67
N ALA A 363 -8.68 20.69 -17.46
CA ALA A 363 -10.07 20.60 -17.04
C ALA A 363 -10.81 21.94 -17.11
N THR A 364 -12.13 21.90 -17.26
CA THR A 364 -12.97 23.12 -17.29
C THR A 364 -14.05 23.11 -16.22
N TRP A 365 -14.31 24.24 -15.57
CA TRP A 365 -15.44 24.41 -14.65
C TRP A 365 -16.33 25.55 -15.13
N THR A 366 -17.62 25.29 -15.36
CA THR A 366 -18.61 26.31 -15.71
C THR A 366 -19.57 26.55 -14.55
N TYR A 367 -19.62 27.79 -14.07
CA TYR A 367 -20.55 28.24 -13.03
C TYR A 367 -21.68 29.08 -13.66
N PRO A 368 -22.95 28.87 -13.29
CA PRO A 368 -24.11 29.45 -13.98
C PRO A 368 -24.43 30.88 -13.50
N GLY A 369 -25.40 31.52 -14.15
CA GLY A 369 -25.99 32.80 -13.73
C GLY A 369 -25.35 34.03 -14.36
N ASP A 370 -25.47 35.17 -13.68
CA ASP A 370 -24.89 36.48 -14.03
C ASP A 370 -24.26 37.14 -12.78
N LEU A 371 -23.49 36.36 -12.02
CA LEU A 371 -22.85 36.76 -10.76
C LEU A 371 -21.40 37.20 -11.00
N PRO A 372 -20.77 37.92 -10.06
CA PRO A 372 -19.34 38.21 -10.15
C PRO A 372 -18.44 36.97 -10.29
N LEU A 373 -18.89 35.78 -9.84
CA LEU A 373 -18.18 34.51 -10.00
C LEU A 373 -18.63 33.65 -11.20
N THR A 374 -19.63 34.09 -11.97
CA THR A 374 -20.12 33.35 -13.14
C THR A 374 -19.04 33.32 -14.22
N GLY A 375 -18.85 32.16 -14.84
CA GLY A 375 -17.94 32.03 -15.97
C GLY A 375 -17.54 30.60 -16.25
N THR A 376 -16.56 30.45 -17.14
CA THR A 376 -15.89 29.17 -17.36
C THR A 376 -14.40 29.32 -17.08
N TRP A 377 -13.95 28.57 -16.09
CA TRP A 377 -12.55 28.46 -15.68
C TRP A 377 -11.91 27.32 -16.45
N ARG A 378 -10.69 27.53 -16.94
CA ARG A 378 -9.97 26.56 -17.79
C ARG A 378 -8.59 26.30 -17.21
N GLY A 379 -8.27 25.03 -17.03
CA GLY A 379 -7.06 24.55 -16.41
C GLY A 379 -7.25 24.26 -14.92
N ARG A 380 -6.63 23.18 -14.44
CA ARG A 380 -6.67 22.76 -13.03
C ARG A 380 -6.35 23.91 -12.08
N ASP A 381 -5.26 24.62 -12.35
CA ASP A 381 -4.75 25.67 -11.45
C ASP A 381 -5.73 26.84 -11.35
N ALA A 382 -6.39 27.22 -12.45
CA ALA A 382 -7.42 28.26 -12.45
C ALA A 382 -8.71 27.82 -11.73
N ILE A 383 -9.09 26.54 -11.85
CA ILE A 383 -10.24 25.99 -11.11
C ILE A 383 -9.96 26.03 -9.60
N ILE A 384 -8.78 25.60 -9.17
CA ILE A 384 -8.49 25.44 -7.75
C ILE A 384 -8.08 26.77 -7.11
N GLY A 385 -7.11 27.46 -7.71
CA GLY A 385 -6.53 28.68 -7.15
C GLY A 385 -7.46 29.88 -7.29
N ASP A 386 -8.05 30.07 -8.47
CA ASP A 386 -8.85 31.25 -8.75
C ASP A 386 -10.31 31.00 -8.39
N PHE A 387 -10.98 30.03 -9.02
CA PHE A 387 -12.42 29.82 -8.79
C PHE A 387 -12.75 29.37 -7.35
N LEU A 388 -12.26 28.20 -6.94
CA LEU A 388 -12.56 27.67 -5.60
C LEU A 388 -11.94 28.55 -4.51
N GLY A 389 -10.73 29.05 -4.74
CA GLY A 389 -10.05 29.99 -3.84
C GLY A 389 -10.81 31.31 -3.65
N ASP A 390 -11.30 31.93 -4.71
CA ASP A 390 -12.08 33.18 -4.62
C ASP A 390 -13.48 32.95 -4.05
N ALA A 391 -14.13 31.84 -4.39
CA ALA A 391 -15.40 31.46 -3.79
C ALA A 391 -15.27 31.32 -2.26
N GLY A 392 -14.18 30.72 -1.77
CA GLY A 392 -13.88 30.62 -0.33
C GLY A 392 -13.79 32.00 0.35
N LYS A 393 -13.25 33.02 -0.33
CA LYS A 393 -13.09 34.38 0.23
C LYS A 393 -14.42 35.11 0.46
N LEU A 394 -15.52 34.64 -0.12
CA LEU A 394 -16.88 35.17 0.09
C LEU A 394 -17.44 34.84 1.48
N PHE A 395 -16.84 33.89 2.18
CA PHE A 395 -17.21 33.49 3.53
C PHE A 395 -16.31 34.15 4.57
N ARG A 396 -16.81 34.28 5.80
CA ARG A 396 -15.97 34.75 6.91
C ARG A 396 -14.99 33.65 7.34
N PRO A 397 -13.84 33.98 7.94
CA PRO A 397 -12.95 32.98 8.54
C PRO A 397 -13.68 32.11 9.56
N GLY A 398 -13.59 30.79 9.42
CA GLY A 398 -14.30 29.81 10.26
C GLY A 398 -15.80 29.68 9.95
N GLY A 399 -16.27 30.31 8.87
CA GLY A 399 -17.63 30.22 8.35
C GLY A 399 -17.68 29.65 6.93
N GLU A 400 -16.60 29.02 6.47
CA GLU A 400 -16.50 28.37 5.18
C GLU A 400 -17.63 27.35 5.00
N PRO A 401 -18.14 27.17 3.77
CA PRO A 401 -19.27 26.30 3.53
C PRO A 401 -18.94 24.84 3.82
N ARG A 402 -19.68 24.25 4.74
CA ARG A 402 -19.71 22.80 4.94
C ARG A 402 -20.50 22.17 3.79
N VAL A 403 -19.80 21.39 2.98
CA VAL A 403 -20.38 20.60 1.90
C VAL A 403 -20.84 19.25 2.42
N VAL A 404 -22.05 18.83 2.05
CA VAL A 404 -22.58 17.49 2.33
C VAL A 404 -23.15 16.92 1.03
N LEU A 405 -22.50 15.89 0.51
CA LEU A 405 -22.96 15.14 -0.66
C LEU A 405 -24.26 14.41 -0.33
N THR A 406 -25.28 14.57 -1.18
CA THR A 406 -26.62 14.02 -0.95
C THR A 406 -26.99 12.93 -1.96
N ASN A 407 -26.42 12.97 -3.17
CA ASN A 407 -26.73 12.00 -4.21
C ASN A 407 -25.60 11.93 -5.24
N VAL A 408 -25.38 10.73 -5.82
CA VAL A 408 -24.44 10.50 -6.92
C VAL A 408 -25.05 9.50 -7.88
N VAL A 409 -25.11 9.86 -9.16
CA VAL A 409 -25.57 9.00 -10.24
C VAL A 409 -24.54 9.03 -11.36
N ALA A 410 -24.05 7.87 -11.79
CA ALA A 410 -23.11 7.76 -12.90
C ALA A 410 -23.72 7.01 -14.09
N ASP A 411 -23.39 7.47 -15.30
CA ASP A 411 -23.66 6.80 -16.57
C ASP A 411 -22.47 7.02 -17.52
N GLY A 412 -21.69 5.96 -17.73
CA GLY A 412 -20.41 6.03 -18.42
C GLY A 412 -19.47 7.06 -17.76
N ASP A 413 -18.87 7.93 -18.58
CA ASP A 413 -17.96 8.99 -18.12
C ASP A 413 -18.68 10.14 -17.38
N GLN A 414 -20.02 10.21 -17.42
CA GLN A 414 -20.76 11.29 -16.79
C GLN A 414 -21.23 10.93 -15.39
N VAL A 415 -21.12 11.91 -14.49
CA VAL A 415 -21.61 11.80 -13.12
C VAL A 415 -22.43 13.03 -12.79
N VAL A 416 -23.63 12.82 -12.26
CA VAL A 416 -24.41 13.86 -11.61
C VAL A 416 -24.21 13.70 -10.12
N ALA A 417 -23.73 14.74 -9.45
CA ALA A 417 -23.63 14.78 -8.01
C ALA A 417 -24.44 15.96 -7.46
N GLU A 418 -25.19 15.72 -6.39
CA GLU A 418 -25.95 16.72 -5.66
C GLU A 418 -25.35 16.89 -4.27
N TRP A 419 -25.25 18.12 -3.79
CA TRP A 419 -24.78 18.42 -2.45
C TRP A 419 -25.49 19.64 -1.86
N THR A 420 -25.42 19.75 -0.54
CA THR A 420 -25.79 20.97 0.18
C THR A 420 -24.55 21.72 0.63
N SER A 421 -24.59 23.04 0.57
CA SER A 421 -23.48 23.91 0.98
C SER A 421 -23.98 24.89 2.04
N ARG A 422 -23.49 24.76 3.28
CA ARG A 422 -23.92 25.60 4.41
C ARG A 422 -22.78 26.34 5.05
N GLY A 423 -22.86 27.66 5.15
CA GLY A 423 -21.78 28.49 5.70
C GLY A 423 -22.29 29.82 6.27
N THR A 424 -21.35 30.71 6.57
CA THR A 424 -21.63 32.10 6.95
C THR A 424 -20.90 33.05 6.02
N ALA A 425 -21.65 33.84 5.28
CA ALA A 425 -21.12 34.84 4.36
C ALA A 425 -20.29 35.90 5.12
N ARG A 426 -19.44 36.62 4.39
CA ARG A 426 -18.59 37.69 4.96
C ARG A 426 -19.41 38.81 5.63
N ASN A 427 -20.62 39.09 5.14
CA ASN A 427 -21.55 40.05 5.74
C ASN A 427 -22.28 39.50 7.00
N GLY A 428 -22.04 38.25 7.39
CA GLY A 428 -22.66 37.58 8.54
C GLY A 428 -23.94 36.81 8.22
N SER A 429 -24.45 36.87 6.99
CA SER A 429 -25.65 36.13 6.59
C SER A 429 -25.42 34.62 6.57
N ALA A 430 -26.42 33.85 6.97
CA ALA A 430 -26.39 32.39 6.83
C ALA A 430 -26.53 32.01 5.35
N TYR A 431 -25.64 31.15 4.87
CA TYR A 431 -25.70 30.57 3.53
C TYR A 431 -26.16 29.13 3.63
N ASP A 432 -27.20 28.74 2.90
CA ASP A 432 -27.67 27.36 2.77
C ASP A 432 -28.22 27.17 1.37
N ASN A 433 -27.48 26.43 0.54
CA ASN A 433 -27.82 26.27 -0.86
C ASN A 433 -27.75 24.80 -1.28
N ALA A 434 -28.68 24.40 -2.15
CA ALA A 434 -28.62 23.14 -2.85
C ALA A 434 -27.86 23.34 -4.16
N CYS A 435 -26.90 22.46 -4.41
CA CYS A 435 -26.03 22.51 -5.58
C CYS A 435 -26.08 21.16 -6.30
N LEU A 436 -25.85 21.23 -7.61
CA LEU A 436 -25.73 20.08 -8.48
C LEU A 436 -24.58 20.32 -9.44
N GLY A 437 -23.79 19.29 -9.72
CA GLY A 437 -22.74 19.31 -10.72
C GLY A 437 -22.92 18.15 -11.69
N VAL A 438 -22.78 18.45 -12.98
CA VAL A 438 -22.60 17.42 -14.01
C VAL A 438 -21.12 17.36 -14.37
N PHE A 439 -20.48 16.28 -13.94
CA PHE A 439 -19.07 16.00 -14.12
C PHE A 439 -18.86 15.10 -15.33
N THR A 440 -17.72 15.25 -15.98
CA THR A 440 -17.18 14.27 -16.91
C THR A 440 -15.83 13.82 -16.39
N VAL A 441 -15.68 12.51 -16.20
CA VAL A 441 -14.47 11.88 -15.71
C VAL A 441 -13.88 11.02 -16.81
N ARG A 442 -12.58 11.19 -17.06
CA ARG A 442 -11.80 10.37 -17.99
C ARG A 442 -10.46 10.05 -17.38
N ASP A 443 -10.02 8.81 -17.56
CA ASP A 443 -8.73 8.34 -17.03
C ASP A 443 -8.54 8.63 -15.52
N GLY A 444 -9.64 8.53 -14.74
CA GLY A 444 -9.64 8.78 -13.30
C GLY A 444 -9.58 10.25 -12.90
N ARG A 445 -9.72 11.19 -13.85
CA ARG A 445 -9.66 12.64 -13.62
C ARG A 445 -10.90 13.35 -14.15
N ILE A 446 -11.35 14.36 -13.42
CA ILE A 446 -12.42 15.27 -13.84
C ILE A 446 -11.88 16.15 -14.97
N THR A 447 -12.47 16.04 -16.16
CA THR A 447 -12.11 16.84 -17.34
C THR A 447 -13.06 18.02 -17.52
N SER A 448 -14.30 17.93 -17.03
CA SER A 448 -15.21 19.07 -17.05
C SER A 448 -16.26 19.00 -15.95
N VAL A 449 -16.67 20.17 -15.45
CA VAL A 449 -17.78 20.35 -14.51
C VAL A 449 -18.71 21.42 -15.03
N ARG A 450 -20.02 21.15 -15.02
CA ARG A 450 -21.07 22.15 -15.17
C ARG A 450 -21.88 22.20 -13.89
N GLU A 451 -21.79 23.31 -13.17
CA GLU A 451 -22.48 23.49 -11.90
C GLU A 451 -23.85 24.15 -12.09
N TYR A 452 -24.78 23.83 -11.19
CA TYR A 452 -26.12 24.39 -11.05
C TYR A 452 -26.40 24.66 -9.58
N THR A 453 -26.96 25.82 -9.29
CA THR A 453 -27.36 26.22 -7.94
C THR A 453 -28.43 27.32 -8.00
N ASP A 454 -29.03 27.69 -6.87
CA ASP A 454 -29.86 28.90 -6.79
C ASP A 454 -28.99 30.15 -6.84
N THR A 455 -28.75 30.67 -8.05
CA THR A 455 -27.92 31.85 -8.27
C THR A 455 -28.53 33.12 -7.66
N GLN A 456 -29.85 33.18 -7.48
CA GLN A 456 -30.51 34.31 -6.80
C GLN A 456 -30.22 34.26 -5.29
N HIS A 457 -30.18 33.07 -4.69
CA HIS A 457 -29.75 32.92 -3.30
C HIS A 457 -28.27 33.30 -3.13
N VAL A 458 -27.40 32.90 -4.06
CA VAL A 458 -25.98 33.31 -4.05
C VAL A 458 -25.85 34.83 -4.11
N GLU A 459 -26.53 35.50 -5.05
CA GLU A 459 -26.51 36.96 -5.17
C GLU A 459 -26.89 37.65 -3.86
N ARG A 460 -28.07 37.32 -3.32
CA ARG A 460 -28.61 37.97 -2.11
C ARG A 460 -27.73 37.75 -0.88
N THR A 461 -27.12 36.58 -0.75
CA THR A 461 -26.43 36.20 0.49
C THR A 461 -24.94 36.55 0.45
N LEU A 462 -24.27 36.30 -0.68
CA LEU A 462 -22.82 36.47 -0.82
C LEU A 462 -22.41 37.82 -1.42
N PHE A 463 -23.27 38.44 -2.23
CA PHE A 463 -23.02 39.72 -2.90
C PHE A 463 -24.02 40.81 -2.53
N GLY A 464 -25.03 40.48 -1.72
CA GLY A 464 -26.03 41.41 -1.22
C GLY A 464 -25.40 42.36 -0.20
N SER A 465 -25.65 43.65 -0.42
CA SER A 465 -25.23 44.78 0.40
C SER A 465 -25.84 44.78 1.79
#